data_AF-A0A9J6E1L5-F1
#
_entry.id   AF-A0A9J6E1L5-F1
#
_cell.length_a   1.000
_cell.length_b   1.000
_cell.length_c   1.000
_cell.angle_alpha   90.00
_cell.angle_beta   90.00
_cell.angle_gamma   90.00
#
_symmetry.space_group_name_H-M   'P 1'
#
loop_
_entity.id
_entity.type
_entity.pdbx_description
1 polymer ?
#
loop_
_entity_poly.entity_id
_entity_poly.type
_entity_poly.pdbx_seq_one_letter_code
_entity_poly.pdbx_strand_id
1 'polypeptide(L)' 'MHDSGLRQEVEPMYKESDHIHVISLTRNLGVGVRIEYMDRNLSGKVNTHDFPEDCEPRFHLLYRPGHYDILYLS' A
#
# COMPACT_ATOMS: atom_id res chain seq x y z
N MET A 1 21.14 -26.09 -4.53
CA MET A 1 21.01 -24.67 -4.93
C MET A 1 19.72 -24.55 -5.72
N HIS A 2 18.96 -23.47 -5.51
CA HIS A 2 17.62 -23.14 -6.04
C HIS A 2 16.46 -23.37 -5.07
N ASP A 3 16.26 -22.40 -4.18
CA ASP A 3 14.92 -22.09 -3.65
C ASP A 3 14.84 -20.58 -3.31
N SER A 4 14.95 -19.74 -4.34
CA SER A 4 14.96 -18.27 -4.20
C SER A 4 13.86 -17.56 -5.00
N GLY A 5 13.05 -18.29 -5.78
CA GLY A 5 11.97 -17.70 -6.60
C GLY A 5 10.64 -17.53 -5.87
N LEU A 6 10.23 -18.52 -5.06
CA LEU A 6 8.89 -18.55 -4.46
C LEU A 6 8.64 -17.38 -3.50
N ARG A 7 9.63 -17.01 -2.68
CA ARG A 7 9.50 -15.89 -1.73
C ARG A 7 9.33 -14.55 -2.43
N GLN A 8 9.97 -14.36 -3.57
CA GLN A 8 9.92 -13.09 -4.28
C GLN A 8 8.66 -12.89 -5.09
N GLU A 9 7.90 -13.94 -5.41
CA GLU A 9 6.63 -13.83 -6.13
C GLU A 9 5.43 -13.83 -5.17
N VAL A 10 5.50 -14.58 -4.06
CA VAL A 10 4.41 -14.62 -3.07
C VAL A 10 4.33 -13.34 -2.23
N GLU A 11 5.46 -12.72 -1.86
CA GLU A 11 5.48 -11.46 -1.10
C GLU A 11 4.87 -10.27 -1.87
N PRO A 12 5.21 -10.01 -3.16
CA PRO A 12 4.53 -8.99 -3.93
C PRO A 12 3.09 -9.36 -4.22
N MET A 13 2.74 -10.64 -4.43
CA MET A 13 1.33 -11.02 -4.59
C MET A 13 0.54 -10.75 -3.30
N TYR A 14 1.10 -11.01 -2.11
CA TYR A 14 0.46 -10.68 -0.83
C TYR A 14 0.30 -9.17 -0.64
N LYS A 15 1.35 -8.39 -0.96
CA LYS A 15 1.33 -6.92 -0.89
C LYS A 15 0.32 -6.33 -1.89
N GLU A 16 0.32 -6.77 -3.13
CA GLU A 16 -0.64 -6.32 -4.15
C GLU A 16 -2.07 -6.75 -3.78
N SER A 17 -2.27 -7.99 -3.29
CA SER A 17 -3.59 -8.53 -2.94
C SER A 17 -4.25 -7.81 -1.77
N ASP A 18 -3.48 -7.40 -0.76
CA ASP A 18 -4.02 -6.56 0.32
C ASP A 18 -4.51 -5.20 -0.21
N HIS A 19 -3.83 -4.64 -1.23
CA HIS A 19 -4.27 -3.39 -1.86
C HIS A 19 -5.44 -3.53 -2.82
N ILE A 20 -5.70 -4.72 -3.39
CA ILE A 20 -6.80 -4.91 -4.37
C ILE A 20 -8.13 -4.40 -3.83
N HIS A 21 -8.45 -4.65 -2.56
CA HIS A 21 -9.70 -4.17 -1.96
C HIS A 21 -9.75 -2.64 -1.90
N VAL A 22 -8.68 -1.99 -1.43
CA VAL A 22 -8.56 -0.52 -1.39
C VAL A 22 -8.68 0.06 -2.80
N ILE A 23 -7.98 -0.52 -3.77
CA ILE A 23 -7.97 -0.10 -5.18
C ILE A 23 -9.35 -0.27 -5.82
N SER A 24 -10.05 -1.36 -5.53
CA SER A 24 -11.39 -1.60 -6.06
C SER A 24 -12.40 -0.59 -5.52
N LEU A 25 -12.27 -0.21 -4.25
CA LEU A 25 -13.17 0.71 -3.58
C LEU A 25 -12.93 2.16 -4.03
N THR A 26 -11.66 2.57 -4.15
CA THR A 26 -11.28 3.89 -4.66
C THR A 26 -11.73 4.11 -6.10
N ARG A 27 -11.55 3.11 -6.97
CA ARG A 27 -11.99 3.18 -8.37
C ARG A 27 -13.50 3.24 -8.51
N ASN A 28 -14.26 2.48 -7.72
CA ASN A 28 -15.73 2.48 -7.81
C ASN A 28 -16.36 3.74 -7.19
N LEU A 29 -15.75 4.32 -6.16
CA LEU A 29 -16.28 5.50 -5.47
C LEU A 29 -15.71 6.82 -6.01
N GLY A 30 -14.70 6.78 -6.87
CA GLY A 30 -14.04 7.98 -7.43
C GLY A 30 -13.26 8.77 -6.38
N VAL A 31 -12.68 8.08 -5.39
CA VAL A 31 -11.98 8.69 -4.25
C VAL A 31 -10.52 8.29 -4.30
N GLY A 32 -9.60 9.25 -4.21
CA GLY A 32 -8.16 8.98 -4.11
C GLY A 32 -7.75 8.54 -2.70
N VAL A 33 -6.89 7.52 -2.61
CA VAL A 33 -6.24 7.06 -1.37
C VAL A 33 -4.73 7.05 -1.57
N ARG A 34 -3.99 7.56 -0.58
CA ARG A 34 -2.54 7.39 -0.45
C ARG A 34 -2.25 6.31 0.58
N ILE A 35 -1.38 5.36 0.24
CA ILE A 35 -0.87 4.33 1.14
C ILE A 35 0.61 4.57 1.40
N GLU A 36 0.95 4.74 2.68
CA GLU A 36 2.29 4.91 3.20
C GLU A 36 2.80 3.61 3.80
N TYR A 37 3.97 3.13 3.37
CA TYR A 37 4.56 1.90 3.85
C TYR A 37 5.66 2.22 4.85
N MET A 38 5.46 1.77 6.09
CA MET A 38 6.49 1.87 7.11
C MET A 38 7.44 0.66 6.98
N ASP A 39 8.52 0.83 6.23
CA ASP A 39 9.61 -0.15 6.23
C ASP A 39 10.38 -0.05 7.57
N ARG A 40 10.85 -1.19 8.08
CA ARG A 40 11.65 -1.30 9.30
C ARG A 40 13.07 -0.75 9.13
N ASN A 41 13.43 -0.37 7.92
CA ASN A 41 14.71 0.22 7.61
C ASN A 41 14.75 1.67 8.11
N LEU A 42 15.64 1.94 9.06
CA LEU A 42 15.90 3.22 9.74
C LEU A 42 16.26 4.41 8.83
N SER A 43 16.15 4.28 7.50
CA SER A 43 16.50 5.30 6.52
C SER A 43 15.47 6.43 6.40
N GLY A 44 14.35 6.36 7.14
CA GLY A 44 13.36 7.44 7.21
C GLY A 44 12.60 7.70 5.90
N LYS A 45 12.77 6.85 4.88
CA LYS A 45 12.02 6.94 3.63
C LYS A 45 10.75 6.11 3.73
N VAL A 46 9.64 6.81 3.89
CA VAL A 46 8.30 6.24 3.72
C VAL A 46 8.05 6.08 2.21
N ASN A 47 7.75 4.87 1.77
CA ASN A 47 7.29 4.67 0.39
C ASN A 47 5.81 5.02 0.33
N THR A 48 5.41 5.88 -0.60
CA THR A 48 4.02 6.31 -0.81
C THR A 48 3.50 5.77 -2.14
N HIS A 49 2.27 5.27 -2.15
CA HIS A 49 1.58 4.85 -3.36
C HIS A 49 0.16 5.43 -3.40
N ASP A 50 -0.20 6.09 -4.50
CA ASP A 50 -1.49 6.73 -4.69
C ASP A 50 -2.40 5.90 -5.60
N PHE A 51 -3.67 5.80 -5.24
CA PHE A 51 -4.67 5.02 -5.95
C PHE A 51 -6.00 5.77 -6.09
N PRO A 52 -6.53 5.95 -7.31
CA PRO A 52 -5.81 5.82 -8.59
C PRO A 52 -4.75 6.93 -8.73
N GLU A 53 -3.71 6.69 -9.54
CA GLU A 53 -2.56 7.59 -9.72
C GLU A 53 -2.93 9.02 -10.16
N ASP A 54 -4.07 9.16 -10.85
CA ASP A 54 -4.57 10.44 -11.38
C ASP A 54 -5.64 11.10 -10.49
N CYS A 55 -5.80 10.66 -9.25
CA CYS A 55 -6.76 11.24 -8.31
C CYS A 55 -6.06 11.79 -7.08
N GLU A 56 -6.43 13.01 -6.69
CA GLU A 56 -5.90 13.62 -5.47
C GLU A 56 -6.34 12.80 -4.24
N PRO A 57 -5.38 12.30 -3.43
CA PRO A 57 -5.70 11.46 -2.29
C PRO A 57 -6.45 12.26 -1.22
N ARG A 58 -7.64 11.79 -0.85
CA ARG A 58 -8.44 12.34 0.25
C ARG A 58 -8.27 11.57 1.54
N PHE A 59 -7.82 10.32 1.43
CA PHE A 59 -7.58 9.44 2.56
C PHE A 59 -6.12 8.99 2.55
N HIS A 60 -5.53 8.96 3.73
CA HIS A 60 -4.16 8.54 3.94
C HIS A 60 -4.17 7.31 4.83
N LEU A 61 -3.55 6.23 4.37
CA LEU A 61 -3.45 4.98 5.09
C LEU A 61 -1.98 4.69 5.39
N LEU A 62 -1.68 4.29 6.61
CA LEU A 62 -0.38 3.71 6.95
C LEU A 62 -0.51 2.19 6.90
N TYR A 63 0.23 1.55 6.00
CA TYR A 63 0.32 0.09 5.93
C TYR A 63 1.47 -0.43 6.78
N ARG A 64 1.13 -1.38 7.65
CA ARG A 64 2.04 -2.25 8.38
C ARG A 64 1.64 -3.69 8.02
N PRO A 65 2.55 -4.67 7.94
CA PRO A 65 2.19 -6.03 7.53
C PRO A 65 0.97 -6.57 8.28
N GLY A 66 -0.15 -6.78 7.55
CA GLY A 66 -1.43 -7.24 8.08
C GLY A 66 -2.34 -6.18 8.74
N HIS A 67 -2.02 -4.88 8.66
CA HIS A 67 -2.80 -3.82 9.30
C HIS A 67 -2.75 -2.49 8.53
N TYR A 68 -3.90 -1.81 8.44
CA TYR A 68 -4.01 -0.43 7.94
C TYR A 68 -4.47 0.51 9.06
N ASP A 69 -3.74 1.61 9.26
CA ASP A 69 -4.18 2.72 10.11
C ASP A 69 -4.63 3.90 9.25
N ILE A 70 -5.67 4.60 9.65
CA ILE A 70 -6.09 5.85 9.00
C ILE A 70 -5.25 7.00 9.57
N LEU A 71 -4.55 7.71 8.69
CA LEU A 71 -3.83 8.93 9.03
C LEU A 71 -4.74 10.14 8.83
N TYR A 72 -4.82 10.98 9.86
CA TYR A 72 -5.45 12.29 9.79
C TYR A 72 -4.36 13.33 9.62
N LEU A 73 -4.28 13.94 8.43
CA LEU A 73 -3.42 15.10 8.22
C LEU A 73 -4.12 16.33 8.81
N SER A 74 -3.43 17.03 9.71
CA SER A 74 -3.90 18.27 10.33
C SER A 74 -3.63 19.49 9.46
#